data_AF-A0A077KGK1-F1
#
_entry.id   AF-A0A077KGK1-F1
#
_cell.length_a   1.000
_cell.length_b   1.000
_cell.length_c   1.000
_cell.angle_alpha   90.00
_cell.angle_beta   90.00
_cell.angle_gamma   90.00
#
_symmetry.space_group_name_H-M   'P 1'
#
loop_
_entity.id
_entity.type
_entity.pdbx_description
1 polymer ?
#
loop_
_entity_poly.entity_id
_entity_poly.type
_entity_poly.pdbx_seq_one_letter_code
_entity_poly.pdbx_strand_id
1 'polypeptide(L)' 'MKKRHEQKLVILSIGLMIAFSIPISLLFNSEREVFGYPRILVYLFVVWMISIVISFVIVKKYNE' A
#
# COMPACT_ATOMS: atom_id res chain seq x y z
N MET A 1 -3.85 11.94 19.41
CA MET A 1 -4.73 11.07 18.58
C MET A 1 -5.70 10.32 19.49
N LYS A 2 -7.02 10.49 19.33
CA LYS A 2 -8.01 9.62 19.98
C LYS A 2 -7.75 8.16 19.54
N LYS A 3 -7.95 7.17 20.44
CA LYS A 3 -7.69 5.74 20.18
C LYS A 3 -8.31 5.21 18.87
N ARG A 4 -9.37 5.84 18.37
CA ARG A 4 -10.05 5.50 17.10
C ARG A 4 -9.26 5.86 15.83
N HIS A 5 -8.32 6.79 15.88
CA HIS A 5 -7.48 7.14 14.72
C HIS A 5 -6.34 6.15 14.55
N GLU A 6 -5.70 5.77 15.66
CA GLU A 6 -4.69 4.72 15.72
C GLU A 6 -5.21 3.40 15.16
N GLN A 7 -6.42 2.99 15.57
CA GLN A 7 -7.05 1.76 15.07
C GLN A 7 -7.26 1.74 13.54
N LYS A 8 -7.58 2.88 12.93
CA LYS A 8 -7.76 2.97 11.47
C LYS A 8 -6.44 2.89 10.72
N LEU A 9 -5.39 3.50 11.27
CA LEU A 9 -4.03 3.40 10.71
C LEU A 9 -3.48 1.98 10.87
N VAL A 10 -3.76 1.29 11.98
CA VAL A 10 -3.36 -0.12 12.16
C VAL A 10 -4.02 -1.03 11.12
N ILE A 11 -5.33 -0.88 10.87
CA ILE A 11 -6.02 -1.65 9.83
C ILE A 11 -5.44 -1.36 8.45
N LEU A 12 -5.17 -0.09 8.15
CA LEU A 12 -4.52 0.32 6.90
C LEU A 12 -3.14 -0.34 6.75
N SER A 13 -2.31 -0.35 7.79
CA SER A 13 -1.00 -0.98 7.80
C SER A 13 -1.06 -2.50 7.57
N ILE A 14 -2.04 -3.18 8.17
CA ILE A 14 -2.26 -4.62 7.94
C ILE A 14 -2.68 -4.88 6.48
N GLY A 15 -3.58 -4.05 5.94
CA GLY A 15 -3.98 -4.14 4.53
C GLY A 15 -2.82 -3.90 3.57
N LEU A 16 -1.95 -2.93 3.88
CA LEU A 16 -0.74 -2.66 3.10
C LEU A 16 0.25 -3.80 3.17
N MET A 17 0.41 -4.46 4.32
CA MET A 17 1.30 -5.62 4.47
C MET A 17 0.89 -6.75 3.51
N ILE A 18 -0.41 -6.97 3.33
CA ILE A 18 -0.93 -7.96 2.37
C ILE A 18 -0.81 -7.44 0.94
N ALA A 19 -1.14 -6.17 0.68
CA ALA A 19 -1.03 -5.60 -0.67
C ALA A 19 0.40 -5.60 -1.20
N PHE A 20 1.39 -5.37 -0.34
CA PHE A 20 2.82 -5.41 -0.70
C PHE A 20 3.38 -6.83 -0.84
N SER A 21 2.70 -7.88 -0.37
CA SER A 21 3.15 -9.27 -0.58
C SER A 21 2.83 -9.77 -2.00
N ILE A 22 1.74 -9.30 -2.60
CA ILE A 22 1.33 -9.63 -3.98
C ILE A 22 2.41 -9.37 -5.04
N PRO A 23 3.05 -8.18 -5.10
CA PRO A 23 4.11 -7.91 -6.09
C PRO A 23 5.36 -8.76 -5.85
N ILE A 24 5.63 -9.14 -4.61
CA ILE A 24 6.72 -10.07 -4.26
C ILE A 24 6.43 -11.46 -4.82
N SER A 25 5.19 -11.96 -4.71
CA SER A 25 4.83 -13.24 -5.32
C SER A 25 4.85 -13.20 -6.85
N LEU A 26 4.44 -12.06 -7.45
CA LEU A 26 4.48 -11.86 -8.91
C LEU A 26 5.89 -11.82 -9.49
N LEU A 27 6.90 -11.40 -8.71
CA LEU A 27 8.32 -11.47 -9.10
C LEU A 27 8.77 -12.89 -9.44
N PHE A 28 8.31 -13.89 -8.69
CA PHE A 28 8.77 -15.28 -8.82
C PHE A 28 7.92 -16.12 -9.77
N ASN A 29 6.77 -15.61 -10.23
CA ASN A 29 5.79 -16.35 -11.02
C ASN A 29 5.68 -15.87 -12.48
N SER A 30 6.73 -15.24 -13.04
CA SER A 30 6.69 -14.68 -14.39
C SER A 30 7.58 -15.46 -15.37
N GLU A 31 6.96 -16.24 -16.25
CA GLU A 31 7.66 -16.99 -17.32
C GLU A 31 7.86 -16.17 -18.62
N ARG A 32 7.33 -14.94 -18.70
CA ARG A 32 7.42 -14.09 -19.92
C ARG A 32 7.80 -12.65 -19.55
N GLU A 33 9.04 -12.28 -19.88
CA GLU A 33 9.69 -11.00 -19.54
C GLU A 33 9.20 -9.78 -20.34
N VAL A 34 7.90 -9.56 -20.49
CA VAL A 34 7.45 -8.28 -21.06
C VAL A 34 7.21 -7.31 -19.89
N PHE A 35 8.21 -6.48 -19.58
CA PHE A 35 8.24 -5.46 -18.50
C PHE A 35 8.44 -5.95 -17.04
N GLY A 36 9.04 -7.12 -16.80
CA GLY A 36 9.32 -7.74 -15.48
C GLY A 36 9.45 -6.79 -14.27
N TYR A 37 10.67 -6.40 -13.89
CA TYR A 37 10.94 -5.53 -12.73
C TYR A 37 10.27 -4.15 -12.78
N PRO A 38 10.24 -3.43 -13.93
CA PRO A 38 9.53 -2.15 -14.03
C PRO A 38 8.04 -2.22 -13.67
N ARG A 39 7.35 -3.31 -14.04
CA ARG A 39 5.93 -3.51 -13.72
C ARG A 39 5.69 -3.58 -12.21
N ILE A 40 6.59 -4.23 -11.48
CA ILE A 40 6.52 -4.32 -10.02
C ILE A 40 6.75 -2.97 -9.37
N LEU A 41 7.71 -2.18 -9.88
CA LEU A 41 7.93 -0.82 -9.39
C LEU A 41 6.69 0.06 -9.57
N VAL A 42 6.01 -0.02 -10.72
CA VAL A 42 4.75 0.71 -10.96
C VAL A 42 3.67 0.28 -9.97
N TYR A 43 3.51 -1.02 -9.73
CA TYR A 43 2.56 -1.53 -8.75
C TYR A 43 2.87 -1.01 -7.33
N LEU A 44 4.13 -1.12 -6.89
CA LEU A 44 4.58 -0.62 -5.60
C LEU A 44 4.30 0.88 -5.46
N PHE A 45 4.62 1.67 -6.49
CA PHE A 45 4.38 3.11 -6.50
C PHE A 45 2.90 3.45 -6.36
N VAL A 46 2.01 2.75 -7.08
CA VAL A 46 0.57 2.99 -7.03
C VAL A 46 0.01 2.64 -5.65
N VAL A 47 0.34 1.47 -5.10
CA VAL A 47 -0.11 1.06 -3.75
C VAL A 47 0.40 2.04 -2.70
N TRP A 48 1.65 2.48 -2.83
CA TRP A 48 2.26 3.42 -1.90
C TRP A 48 1.62 4.82 -1.98
N MET A 49 1.34 5.32 -3.18
CA MET A 49 0.62 6.59 -3.37
C MET A 49 -0.79 6.54 -2.77
N ILE A 50 -1.52 5.44 -2.97
CA ILE A 50 -2.85 5.24 -2.37
C ILE A 50 -2.76 5.25 -0.84
N SER A 51 -1.75 4.59 -0.27
CA SER A 51 -1.50 4.62 1.18
C SER A 51 -1.33 6.04 1.71
N ILE A 52 -0.46 6.83 1.08
CA ILE A 52 -0.18 8.22 1.48
C ILE A 52 -1.46 9.05 1.44
N VAL A 53 -2.28 8.92 0.38
CA VAL A 53 -3.55 9.63 0.25
C VAL A 53 -4.53 9.23 1.36
N ILE A 54 -4.68 7.93 1.64
CA ILE A 54 -5.58 7.45 2.69
C ILE A 54 -5.11 7.96 4.06
N SER A 55 -3.82 7.85 4.37
CA SER A 55 -3.23 8.37 5.60
C SER A 55 -3.45 9.89 5.73
N PHE A 56 -3.23 10.65 4.65
CA PHE A 56 -3.45 12.09 4.64
C PHE A 56 -4.92 12.45 4.89
N VAL A 57 -5.86 11.74 4.25
CA VAL A 57 -7.30 11.94 4.47
C VAL A 57 -7.70 11.61 5.90
N ILE A 58 -7.19 10.52 6.48
CA ILE A 58 -7.45 10.15 7.87
C ILE A 58 -6.90 11.25 8.79
N VAL A 59 -5.66 11.67 8.62
CA VAL A 59 -5.05 12.70 9.47
C VAL A 59 -5.81 14.02 9.35
N LYS A 60 -6.06 14.51 8.13
CA LYS A 60 -6.77 15.78 7.90
C LYS A 60 -8.19 15.79 8.45
N LYS A 61 -8.94 14.69 8.29
CA LYS A 61 -10.32 14.58 8.77
C LYS A 61 -10.46 14.55 10.30
N TYR A 62 -9.37 14.25 11.01
CA TYR A 62 -9.41 13.94 12.43
C TYR A 62 -8.44 14.76 13.29
N ASN A 63 -7.58 15.58 12.68
CA ASN A 63 -6.80 16.64 13.33
C ASN A 63 -7.53 18.00 13.34
N GLU A 64 -8.74 18.06 12.77
CA GLU A 64 -9.76 19.07 13.06
C GLU A 64 -10.74 18.47 14.08
#